data_AF-A0A7W0G9K0-F1
#
_entry.id   AF-A0A7W0G9K0-F1
#
_cell.length_a   1.000
_cell.length_b   1.000
_cell.length_c   1.000
_cell.angle_alpha   90.00
_cell.angle_beta   90.00
_cell.angle_gamma   90.00
#
_symmetry.space_group_name_H-M   'P 1'
#
loop_
_entity.id
_entity.type
_entity.pdbx_description
1 polymer ?
#
loop_
_entity_poly.entity_id
_entity_poly.type
_entity_poly.pdbx_seq_one_letter_code
_entity_poly.pdbx_strand_id
1 'polypeptide(L)'
;MRFSLSRNDRRIRDLVVALDRDDVSMAETWRAVGEAAWKLGLRRPGYHVVRELARAERARREARGQTRRAAAEAVFSITSPYVVRIPQAFERLEGARSKERLVLEQHKRPSARDP
;
A
#
# COMPACT_ATOMS: atom_id res chain seq x y z
N MET A 1 -23.29 -0.99 -24.80
CA MET A 1 -22.09 -1.46 -24.08
C MET A 1 -21.91 -0.64 -22.81
N ARG A 2 -22.10 -1.24 -21.62
CA ARG A 2 -22.00 -0.53 -20.34
C ARG A 2 -21.12 -1.33 -19.39
N PHE A 3 -19.80 -1.11 -19.46
CA PHE A 3 -18.89 -1.53 -18.41
C PHE A 3 -19.07 -0.58 -17.23
N SER A 4 -20.00 -0.90 -16.32
CA SER A 4 -20.07 -0.24 -15.03
C SER A 4 -18.80 -0.61 -14.27
N LEU A 5 -17.84 0.31 -14.19
CA LEU A 5 -16.79 0.25 -13.18
C LEU A 5 -17.54 0.13 -11.84
N SER A 6 -17.51 -1.06 -11.24
CA SER A 6 -17.94 -1.15 -9.85
C SER A 6 -17.03 -0.21 -9.05
N ARG A 7 -17.53 0.32 -7.93
CA ARG A 7 -16.80 1.23 -7.04
C ARG A 7 -15.45 0.67 -6.56
N ASN A 8 -15.12 -0.57 -6.90
CA ASN A 8 -13.94 -1.31 -6.50
C ASN A 8 -13.35 -2.12 -7.68
N ASP A 9 -13.32 -1.55 -8.89
CA ASP A 9 -12.70 -2.22 -10.04
C ASP A 9 -11.22 -2.49 -9.76
N ARG A 10 -10.90 -3.77 -9.60
CA ARG A 10 -9.55 -4.27 -9.32
C ARG A 10 -8.55 -3.80 -10.37
N ARG A 11 -8.96 -3.66 -11.62
CA ARG A 11 -8.08 -3.22 -12.72
C ARG A 11 -7.58 -1.79 -12.50
N ILE A 12 -8.44 -0.90 -12.03
CA ILE A 12 -8.03 0.48 -11.71
C ILE A 12 -7.07 0.50 -10.53
N ARG A 13 -7.31 -0.35 -9.51
CA ARG A 13 -6.38 -0.49 -8.39
C ARG A 13 -5.01 -0.98 -8.86
N ASP A 14 -4.97 -2.01 -9.70
CA ASP A 14 -3.72 -2.59 -10.21
C ASP A 14 -2.95 -1.55 -11.06
N LEU A 15 -3.65 -0.74 -11.86
CA LEU A 15 -3.05 0.39 -12.57
C LEU A 15 -2.44 1.43 -11.62
N VAL A 16 -3.14 1.80 -10.55
CA VAL A 16 -2.61 2.74 -9.55
C VAL A 16 -1.37 2.17 -8.87
N VAL A 17 -1.37 0.89 -8.49
CA VAL A 17 -0.21 0.23 -7.88
C VAL A 17 1.00 0.25 -8.81
N ALA A 18 0.80 0.00 -10.10
CA ALA A 18 1.87 -0.06 -11.09
C ALA A 18 2.41 1.33 -11.51
N LEU A 19 1.56 2.35 -11.52
CA LEU A 19 1.88 3.66 -12.10
C LEU A 19 2.14 4.76 -11.06
N ASP A 20 1.66 4.62 -9.82
CA ASP A 20 1.96 5.60 -8.77
C ASP A 20 3.43 5.49 -8.34
N ARG A 21 4.14 6.61 -8.40
CA ARG A 21 5.51 6.76 -7.89
C ARG A 21 5.54 7.79 -6.77
N ASP A 22 6.49 7.64 -5.85
CA ASP A 22 6.55 8.49 -4.66
C ASP A 22 7.04 9.91 -4.97
N ASP A 23 7.77 10.08 -6.08
CA ASP A 23 8.36 11.33 -6.58
C ASP A 23 7.44 12.13 -7.53
N VAL A 24 6.33 11.55 -7.98
CA VAL A 24 5.39 12.22 -8.89
C VAL A 24 4.19 12.81 -8.17
N SER A 25 3.66 13.90 -8.72
CA SER A 25 2.45 14.53 -8.21
C SER A 25 1.23 13.63 -8.41
N MET A 26 0.22 13.80 -7.55
CA MET A 26 -1.04 13.04 -7.68
C MET A 26 -1.75 13.29 -9.02
N ALA A 27 -1.59 14.50 -9.58
CA ALA A 27 -2.13 14.84 -10.89
C ALA A 27 -1.46 14.04 -12.01
N GLU A 28 -0.15 13.83 -11.93
CA GLU A 28 0.59 12.99 -12.89
C GLU A 28 0.20 11.52 -12.78
N THR A 29 0.09 10.98 -11.57
CA THR A 29 -0.44 9.61 -11.35
C THR A 29 -1.83 9.47 -11.98
N TRP A 30 -2.73 10.44 -11.75
CA TRP A 30 -4.08 10.39 -12.35
C TRP A 30 -4.07 10.47 -13.88
N ARG A 31 -3.21 11.30 -14.49
CA ARG A 31 -3.06 11.33 -15.95
C ARG A 31 -2.57 9.98 -16.46
N ALA A 32 -1.51 9.42 -15.89
CA ALA A 32 -0.95 8.13 -16.30
C ALA A 32 -1.96 6.99 -16.18
N VAL A 33 -2.67 6.90 -15.04
CA VAL A 33 -3.72 5.90 -14.81
C VAL A 33 -4.88 6.10 -15.78
N GLY A 34 -5.27 7.35 -16.05
CA GLY A 34 -6.34 7.67 -16.99
C GLY A 34 -6.01 7.26 -18.42
N GLU A 35 -4.79 7.52 -18.87
CA GLU A 35 -4.30 7.09 -20.19
C GLU A 35 -4.21 5.56 -20.30
N ALA A 36 -3.70 4.89 -19.27
CA ALA A 36 -3.64 3.43 -19.24
C ALA A 36 -5.03 2.79 -19.21
N ALA A 37 -5.96 3.33 -18.43
CA ALA A 37 -7.35 2.87 -18.39
C ALA A 37 -8.00 2.99 -19.77
N TRP A 38 -7.81 4.13 -20.44
CA TRP A 38 -8.34 4.35 -21.80
C TRP A 38 -7.76 3.36 -22.81
N LYS A 39 -6.43 3.13 -22.80
CA LYS A 39 -5.77 2.14 -23.66
C LYS A 39 -6.27 0.70 -23.43
N LEU A 40 -6.72 0.39 -22.22
CA LEU A 40 -7.28 -0.91 -21.85
C LEU A 40 -8.79 -1.01 -22.09
N GLY A 41 -9.42 -0.01 -22.74
CA GLY A 41 -10.86 0.01 -22.99
C GLY A 41 -11.70 0.20 -21.71
N LEU A 42 -11.08 0.64 -20.62
CA LEU A 42 -11.74 0.94 -19.36
C LEU A 42 -12.22 2.39 -19.35
N ARG A 43 -13.28 2.66 -18.59
CA ARG A 43 -13.70 4.04 -18.33
C ARG A 43 -12.60 4.75 -17.52
N ARG A 44 -12.28 5.99 -17.91
CA ARG A 44 -11.32 6.82 -17.17
C ARG A 44 -11.80 7.03 -15.73
N PRO A 45 -10.98 6.71 -14.71
CA PRO A 45 -11.36 6.93 -13.32
C PRO A 45 -11.35 8.42 -12.97
N GLY A 46 -12.24 8.81 -12.05
CA GLY A 46 -12.24 10.15 -11.48
C GLY A 46 -11.01 10.40 -10.61
N TYR A 47 -10.60 11.66 -10.52
CA TYR A 47 -9.41 12.07 -9.75
C TYR A 47 -9.47 11.62 -8.29
N HIS A 48 -10.63 11.77 -7.63
CA HIS A 48 -10.82 11.36 -6.23
C HIS A 48 -10.56 9.87 -6.01
N VAL A 49 -11.01 9.00 -6.93
CA VAL A 49 -10.80 7.55 -6.84
C VAL A 49 -9.32 7.21 -6.92
N VAL A 50 -8.60 7.78 -7.89
CA VAL A 50 -7.16 7.56 -8.02
C VAL A 50 -6.41 8.08 -6.80
N ARG A 51 -6.80 9.25 -6.30
CA ARG A 51 -6.18 9.86 -5.11
C ARG A 51 -6.35 8.99 -3.86
N GLU A 52 -7.52 8.42 -3.62
CA GLU A 52 -7.75 7.50 -2.49
C GLU A 52 -6.92 6.22 -2.62
N LEU A 53 -6.92 5.60 -3.81
CA LEU A 53 -6.15 4.38 -4.06
C LEU A 53 -4.64 4.60 -3.93
N ALA A 54 -4.12 5.71 -4.47
CA ALA A 54 -2.71 6.04 -4.41
C ALA A 54 -2.26 6.32 -2.97
N ARG A 55 -3.08 7.02 -2.18
CA ARG A 55 -2.80 7.23 -0.75
C ARG A 55 -2.74 5.92 0.03
N ALA A 56 -3.70 5.03 -0.22
CA ALA A 56 -3.70 3.71 0.41
C ALA A 56 -2.46 2.90 0.01
N GLU A 57 -2.04 2.96 -1.25
CA GLU A 57 -0.85 2.27 -1.72
C GLU A 57 0.44 2.85 -1.13
N ARG A 58 0.58 4.18 -1.08
CA ARG A 58 1.74 4.84 -0.43
C ARG A 58 1.83 4.46 1.05
N ALA A 59 0.70 4.44 1.77
CA ALA A 59 0.67 3.98 3.16
C ALA A 59 1.11 2.51 3.30
N ARG A 60 0.73 1.63 2.36
CA ARG A 60 1.20 0.23 2.35
C ARG A 60 2.70 0.12 2.09
N ARG A 61 3.23 0.90 1.13
CA ARG A 61 4.67 0.94 0.85
C ARG A 61 5.46 1.47 2.04
N GLU A 62 4.97 2.51 2.70
CA GLU A 62 5.58 3.06 3.90
C GLU A 62 5.61 2.03 5.03
N ALA A 63 4.49 1.35 5.31
CA ALA A 63 4.43 0.31 6.32
C ALA A 63 5.42 -0.83 6.04
N ARG A 64 5.49 -1.30 4.79
CA ARG A 64 6.50 -2.28 4.34
C ARG A 64 7.93 -1.77 4.52
N GLY A 65 8.18 -0.51 4.20
CA GLY A 65 9.48 0.15 4.38
C GLY A 65 9.89 0.21 5.84
N GLN A 66 8.97 0.56 6.74
CA GLN A 66 9.19 0.57 8.19
C GLN A 66 9.49 -0.84 8.71
N THR A 67 8.75 -1.87 8.30
CA THR A 67 9.04 -3.26 8.67
C THR A 67 10.43 -3.69 8.21
N ARG A 68 10.83 -3.37 6.97
CA ARG A 68 12.16 -3.71 6.46
C ARG A 68 13.28 -3.01 7.22
N ARG A 69 13.11 -1.72 7.55
CA ARG A 69 14.09 -0.97 8.37
C ARG A 69 14.20 -1.54 9.77
N ALA A 70 13.07 -1.83 10.43
CA ALA A 70 13.06 -2.44 11.75
C ALA A 70 13.70 -3.85 11.75
N ALA A 71 13.47 -4.63 10.69
CA ALA A 71 14.12 -5.94 10.53
C ALA A 71 15.64 -5.80 10.35
N ALA A 72 16.09 -4.82 9.57
CA ALA A 72 17.52 -4.52 9.42
C ALA A 72 18.16 -4.05 10.73
N GLU A 73 17.48 -3.18 11.50
CA GLU A 73 17.92 -2.76 12.83
C GLU A 73 18.03 -3.96 13.80
N ALA A 74 17.05 -4.87 13.78
CA ALA A 74 17.08 -6.07 14.60
C ALA A 74 18.27 -6.97 14.25
N VAL A 75 18.49 -7.24 12.96
CA VAL A 75 19.66 -8.02 12.48
C VAL A 75 20.97 -7.36 12.91
N PHE A 76 21.09 -6.05 12.71
CA PHE A 76 22.28 -5.30 13.10
C PHE A 76 22.53 -5.34 14.61
N SER A 77 21.45 -5.29 15.42
CA SER A 77 21.55 -5.36 16.88
C SER A 77 22.05 -6.71 17.40
N ILE A 78 21.77 -7.81 16.69
CA ILE A 78 22.26 -9.16 17.03
C ILE A 78 23.77 -9.27 16.78
N THR A 79 24.28 -8.58 15.75
CA THR A 79 25.72 -8.54 15.44
C THR A 79 26.50 -7.51 16.26
N SER A 80 25.82 -6.67 17.03
CA SER A 80 26.44 -5.60 17.82
C SER A 80 26.76 -6.11 19.24
N PRO A 81 27.94 -5.80 19.81
CA PRO A 81 28.30 -6.17 21.18
C PRO A 81 27.42 -5.52 22.27
N TYR A 82 26.50 -4.61 21.91
CA TYR A 82 25.58 -3.93 22.83
C TYR A 82 24.26 -4.70 23.00
N VAL A 83 24.30 -5.78 23.80
CA VAL A 83 23.19 -6.71 24.12
C VAL A 83 21.93 -5.99 24.64
N VAL A 84 22.08 -4.80 25.24
CA VAL A 84 20.98 -4.01 25.83
C VAL A 84 19.98 -3.49 24.79
N ARG A 85 20.37 -3.39 23.51
CA ARG A 85 19.50 -2.87 22.43
C ARG A 85 18.62 -3.90 21.74
N ILE A 86 18.86 -5.20 21.98
CA ILE A 86 18.16 -6.28 21.30
C ILE A 86 16.64 -6.27 21.60
N PRO A 87 16.17 -6.17 22.85
CA PRO A 87 14.73 -6.17 23.14
C PRO A 87 14.00 -5.00 22.47
N GLN A 88 14.58 -3.80 22.50
CA GLN A 88 14.00 -2.60 21.88
C GLN A 88 13.92 -2.70 20.35
N ALA A 89 14.90 -3.34 19.71
CA ALA A 89 14.86 -3.56 18.27
C ALA A 89 13.77 -4.56 17.88
N PHE A 90 13.57 -5.63 18.67
CA PHE A 90 12.48 -6.59 18.47
C PHE A 90 11.09 -5.98 18.70
N GLU A 91 10.91 -5.16 19.75
CA GLU A 91 9.64 -4.44 19.99
C GLU A 91 9.27 -3.52 18.82
N ARG A 92 10.24 -2.80 18.25
CA ARG A 92 10.02 -1.97 17.05
C ARG A 92 9.63 -2.81 15.84
N LEU A 93 10.23 -3.98 15.66
CA LEU A 93 9.89 -4.91 14.59
C LEU A 93 8.47 -5.46 14.74
N GLU A 94 8.07 -5.86 15.95
CA GLU A 94 6.70 -6.33 16.22
C GLU A 94 5.66 -5.21 16.03
N GLY A 95 5.97 -3.99 16.48
CA GLY A 95 5.14 -2.82 16.25
C GLY A 95 4.99 -2.50 14.75
N ALA A 96 6.08 -2.53 13.99
CA ALA A 96 6.05 -2.31 12.53
C ALA A 96 5.25 -3.40 11.79
N ARG A 97 5.44 -4.68 12.13
CA ARG A 97 4.67 -5.80 11.58
C ARG A 97 3.19 -5.69 11.90
N SER A 98 2.84 -5.29 13.12
CA SER A 98 1.45 -5.08 13.53
C SER A 98 0.79 -3.95 12.74
N LYS A 99 1.49 -2.83 12.54
CA LYS A 99 1.01 -1.73 11.68
C LYS A 99 0.87 -2.15 10.23
N GLU A 100 1.84 -2.87 9.67
CA GLU A 100 1.76 -3.42 8.32
C GLU A 100 0.55 -4.35 8.18
N ARG A 101 0.35 -5.26 9.13
CA ARG A 101 -0.82 -6.15 9.15
C ARG A 101 -2.12 -5.35 9.17
N LEU A 102 -2.24 -4.34 10.02
CA LEU A 102 -3.43 -3.48 10.07
C LEU A 102 -3.70 -2.75 8.76
N VAL A 103 -2.67 -2.15 8.14
CA VAL A 103 -2.81 -1.43 6.86
C VAL A 103 -3.19 -2.39 5.72
N LEU A 104 -2.68 -3.62 5.74
CA LEU A 104 -3.05 -4.65 4.77
C LEU A 104 -4.46 -5.21 5.02
N GLU A 105 -4.87 -5.37 6.29
CA GLU A 105 -6.17 -5.90 6.70
C GLU A 105 -7.29 -4.86 6.63
N GLN A 106 -7.00 -3.56 6.62
CA GLN A 106 -7.99 -2.47 6.51
C GLN A 106 -8.87 -2.56 5.24
N HIS A 107 -8.49 -3.40 4.27
CA HIS A 107 -9.26 -3.68 3.06
C HIS A 107 -9.86 -5.09 2.99
N LYS A 108 -9.60 -5.96 3.98
CA LYS A 108 -10.35 -7.21 4.14
C LYS A 108 -11.69 -6.80 4.74
N ARG A 109 -12.78 -6.88 3.97
CA ARG A 109 -14.14 -6.75 4.55
C ARG A 109 -14.22 -7.67 5.77
N PRO A 110 -14.95 -7.31 6.85
CA PRO A 110 -15.32 -8.32 7.84
C PRO A 110 -15.94 -9.46 7.04
N SER A 111 -15.36 -10.66 7.15
CA SER A 111 -15.97 -11.85 6.57
C SER A 111 -17.41 -11.82 7.01
N ALA A 112 -18.33 -11.71 6.04
CA ALA A 112 -19.73 -11.89 6.33
C ALA A 112 -19.81 -13.18 7.14
N ARG A 113 -20.30 -13.07 8.37
CA ARG A 113 -20.85 -14.22 9.07
C ARG A 113 -21.89 -14.79 8.11
N ASP A 114 -21.56 -15.93 7.52
CA ASP A 114 -22.57 -16.80 6.92
C ASP A 114 -23.40 -17.42 8.06
N PRO A 115 -24.69 -17.67 7.80
CA PRO A 115 -25.78 -17.75 8.80
C PRO A 115 -25.67 -18.91 9.79
#